data_AF-A0A1H2IGI3-F1
#
_entry.id   AF-A0A1H2IGI3-F1
#
_cell.length_a   1.000
_cell.length_b   1.000
_cell.length_c   1.000
_cell.angle_alpha   90.00
_cell.angle_beta   90.00
_cell.angle_gamma   90.00
#
_symmetry.space_group_name_H-M   'P 1'
#
loop_
_entity.id
_entity.type
_entity.pdbx_description
1 polymer ?
#
loop_
_entity_poly.entity_id
_entity_poly.type
_entity_poly.pdbx_seq_one_letter_code
_entity_poly.pdbx_strand_id
1 'polypeptide(L)'
;MNPEHLDNLIRHCEEYTGRPWDGSVEHATAAADMAAEIVDILHAHVDWLSGCKERVERAGLPWNTRTCRDQSRRDGDLAAPPQWIGNYSENCTPAHLLNR
;
A
#
# COMPACT_ATOMS: atom_id res chain seq x y z
N MET A 1 -26.47 10.23 15.95
CA MET A 1 -25.52 9.65 14.97
C MET A 1 -26.23 9.64 13.62
N ASN A 2 -25.62 10.14 12.55
CA ASN A 2 -26.21 10.08 11.20
C ASN A 2 -26.33 8.59 10.81
N PRO A 3 -27.50 8.09 10.37
CA PRO A 3 -27.65 6.71 9.90
C PRO A 3 -26.58 6.26 8.90
N GLU A 4 -26.17 7.13 7.96
CA GLU A 4 -25.10 6.82 7.01
C GLU A 4 -23.73 6.60 7.66
N HIS A 5 -23.44 7.27 8.79
CA HIS A 5 -22.19 7.03 9.51
C HIS A 5 -22.21 5.70 10.25
N LEU A 6 -23.37 5.25 10.72
CA LEU A 6 -23.52 3.96 11.36
C LEU A 6 -23.37 2.83 10.34
N ASP A 7 -24.01 2.95 9.17
CA ASP A 7 -23.90 1.95 8.09
C ASP A 7 -22.46 1.82 7.58
N ASN A 8 -21.74 2.95 7.45
CA ASN A 8 -20.33 2.92 7.09
C ASN A 8 -19.45 2.27 8.16
N LEU A 9 -19.73 2.53 9.44
CA LEU A 9 -18.98 1.93 10.55
C LEU A 9 -19.20 0.42 10.59
N ILE A 10 -20.46 -0.02 10.42
CA ILE A 10 -20.83 -1.44 10.31
C ILE A 10 -20.07 -2.09 9.16
N ARG A 11 -20.13 -1.50 7.95
CA ARG A 11 -19.42 -2.03 6.77
C ARG A 11 -17.93 -2.17 7.01
N HIS A 12 -17.28 -1.16 7.58
CA HIS A 12 -15.84 -1.22 7.89
C HIS A 12 -15.50 -2.27 8.96
N CYS A 13 -16.36 -2.44 9.96
CA CYS A 13 -16.17 -3.49 10.97
C CYS A 13 -16.24 -4.89 10.34
N GLU A 14 -17.21 -5.11 9.45
CA GLU A 14 -17.35 -6.38 8.73
C GLU A 14 -16.18 -6.63 7.77
N GLU A 15 -15.73 -5.60 7.05
CA GLU A 15 -14.56 -5.67 6.15
C GLU A 15 -13.28 -6.03 6.90
N TYR A 16 -13.03 -5.40 8.05
CA TYR A 16 -11.81 -5.65 8.81
C TYR A 16 -11.87 -6.99 9.55
N THR A 17 -12.99 -7.32 10.21
CA THR A 17 -13.08 -8.55 11.02
C THR A 17 -13.47 -9.80 10.25
N GLY A 18 -13.98 -9.65 9.02
CA GLY A 18 -14.45 -10.77 8.20
C GLY A 18 -15.74 -11.44 8.70
N ARG A 19 -16.48 -10.81 9.62
CA ARG A 19 -17.73 -11.33 10.19
C ARG A 19 -18.83 -10.27 10.25
N PRO A 20 -20.13 -10.64 10.17
CA PRO A 20 -21.24 -9.69 10.23
C PRO A 20 -21.31 -8.93 11.55
N TRP A 21 -21.73 -7.66 11.50
CA TRP A 21 -21.85 -6.81 12.69
C TRP A 21 -22.82 -7.40 13.71
N ASP A 22 -22.37 -7.54 14.96
CA ASP A 22 -23.12 -8.18 16.05
C ASP A 22 -23.58 -7.17 17.11
N GLY A 23 -23.34 -5.87 16.90
CA GLY A 23 -23.72 -4.81 17.85
C GLY A 23 -22.80 -4.68 19.06
N SER A 24 -21.76 -5.50 19.16
CA SER A 24 -20.90 -5.56 20.34
C SER A 24 -19.78 -4.52 20.31
N VAL A 25 -19.38 -4.06 21.50
CA VAL A 25 -18.22 -3.16 21.64
C VAL A 25 -16.94 -3.89 21.25
N GLU A 26 -16.86 -5.19 21.56
CA GLU A 26 -15.75 -6.07 21.22
C GLU A 26 -15.52 -6.15 19.71
N HIS A 27 -16.59 -6.15 18.91
CA HIS A 27 -16.48 -6.11 17.46
C HIS A 27 -15.94 -4.76 16.97
N ALA A 28 -16.45 -3.65 17.49
CA ALA A 28 -15.91 -2.32 17.15
C ALA A 28 -14.43 -2.18 17.56
N THR A 29 -14.04 -2.73 18.72
CA THR A 29 -12.64 -2.77 19.17
C THR A 29 -11.78 -3.60 18.23
N ALA A 30 -12.20 -4.80 17.85
CA ALA A 30 -11.45 -5.65 16.92
C ALA A 30 -11.24 -4.99 15.54
N ALA A 31 -12.24 -4.27 15.04
CA ALA A 31 -12.13 -3.50 13.81
C ALA A 31 -11.15 -2.32 13.94
N ALA A 32 -11.18 -1.62 15.07
CA ALA A 32 -10.25 -0.52 15.36
C ALA A 32 -8.80 -1.01 15.49
N ASP A 33 -8.58 -2.15 16.15
CA ASP A 33 -7.25 -2.75 16.32
C ASP A 33 -6.65 -3.13 14.95
N MET A 34 -7.45 -3.75 14.07
CA MET A 34 -6.99 -4.05 12.70
C MET A 34 -6.75 -2.80 11.86
N ALA A 35 -7.59 -1.77 11.99
CA ALA A 35 -7.36 -0.51 11.30
C ALA A 35 -6.04 0.14 11.75
N ALA A 36 -5.69 0.05 13.04
CA ALA A 36 -4.41 0.53 13.55
C ALA A 36 -3.23 -0.27 12.96
N GLU A 37 -3.33 -1.60 12.91
CA GLU A 37 -2.29 -2.46 12.31
C GLU A 37 -2.08 -2.13 10.82
N ILE A 38 -3.16 -1.90 10.06
CA ILE A 38 -3.09 -1.49 8.65
C ILE A 38 -2.35 -0.16 8.51
N VAL A 39 -2.64 0.81 9.39
CA VAL A 39 -1.96 2.11 9.39
C VAL A 39 -0.46 1.95 9.66
N ASP A 40 -0.08 1.10 10.60
CA ASP A 40 1.34 0.83 10.89
C ASP A 40 2.06 0.18 9.70
N ILE A 41 1.41 -0.77 9.01
CA ILE A 41 1.93 -1.38 7.78
C ILE A 41 2.11 -0.31 6.69
N LEU A 42 1.13 0.59 6.52
CA LEU A 42 1.20 1.66 5.54
C LEU A 42 2.34 2.64 5.84
N HIS A 43 2.53 3.02 7.12
CA HIS A 43 3.67 3.85 7.52
C HIS A 43 5.01 3.17 7.23
N ALA A 44 5.16 1.89 7.61
CA ALA A 44 6.37 1.12 7.33
C ALA A 44 6.65 1.03 5.82
N HIS A 45 5.60 0.89 5.00
CA HIS A 45 5.72 0.88 3.55
C HIS A 45 6.15 2.24 2.98
N VAL A 46 5.63 3.35 3.52
CA VAL A 46 6.04 4.72 3.14
C VAL A 46 7.51 4.98 3.48
N ASP A 47 7.96 4.55 4.66
CA ASP A 47 9.36 4.68 5.08
C ASP A 47 10.29 3.86 4.16
N TRP A 48 9.88 2.63 3.83
CA TRP A 48 10.60 1.78 2.89
C TRP A 48 10.70 2.41 1.49
N LEU A 49 9.59 2.92 0.94
CA LEU A 49 9.57 3.61 -0.36
C LEU A 49 10.49 4.85 -0.36
N SER A 50 10.51 5.60 0.74
CA SER A 50 11.36 6.79 0.88
C SER A 50 12.84 6.41 0.86
N GLY A 51 13.24 5.39 1.62
CA GLY A 51 14.62 4.88 1.59
C GLY A 51 15.02 4.31 0.22
N CYS A 52 14.10 3.62 -0.46
CA CYS A 52 14.31 3.13 -1.82
C CYS A 52 14.58 4.27 -2.81
N LYS A 53 13.77 5.33 -2.75
CA LYS A 53 13.91 6.52 -3.58
C LYS A 53 15.27 7.18 -3.38
N GLU A 54 15.68 7.41 -2.14
CA GLU A 54 16.98 8.00 -1.83
C GLU A 54 18.14 7.16 -2.38
N ARG A 55 18.07 5.82 -2.27
CA ARG A 55 19.10 4.92 -2.84
C ARG A 55 19.18 5.01 -4.35
N VAL A 56 18.03 5.08 -5.03
CA VAL A 56 17.93 5.18 -6.50
C VAL A 56 18.49 6.53 -6.98
N GLU A 57 18.08 7.63 -6.35
CA GLU A 57 18.54 8.97 -6.68
C GLU A 57 20.05 9.13 -6.43
N ARG A 58 20.57 8.54 -5.34
CA ARG A 58 22.02 8.52 -5.05
C ARG A 58 22.83 7.75 -6.10
N ALA A 59 22.21 6.77 -6.77
CA ALA A 59 22.82 6.05 -7.88
C ALA A 59 22.73 6.79 -9.22
N GLY A 60 22.15 8.00 -9.25
CA GLY A 60 21.98 8.79 -10.47
C GLY A 60 20.88 8.24 -11.40
N LEU A 61 19.98 7.42 -10.87
CA LEU A 61 18.86 6.85 -11.61
C LEU A 61 17.56 7.58 -11.26
N PRO A 62 16.60 7.69 -12.20
CA PRO A 62 15.30 8.29 -11.91
C PRO A 62 14.44 7.38 -11.03
N TRP A 63 13.63 7.97 -10.14
CA TRP A 63 12.63 7.25 -9.37
C TRP A 63 11.37 6.99 -10.21
N ASN A 64 11.18 5.76 -10.65
CA ASN A 64 10.07 5.33 -11.49
C ASN A 64 9.66 3.89 -11.17
N THR A 65 8.67 3.37 -11.90
CA THR A 65 8.11 2.04 -11.68
C THR A 65 9.17 0.94 -11.76
N ARG A 66 10.13 1.01 -12.68
CA ARG A 66 11.20 0.02 -12.79
C ARG A 66 12.16 0.10 -11.62
N THR A 67 12.66 1.28 -11.28
CA THR A 67 13.67 1.41 -10.22
C THR A 67 13.08 1.08 -8.85
N CYS A 68 11.82 1.44 -8.58
CA CYS A 68 11.09 0.99 -7.40
C CYS A 68 11.00 -0.54 -7.33
N ARG A 69 10.66 -1.19 -8.45
CA ARG A 69 10.56 -2.65 -8.51
C ARG A 69 11.89 -3.36 -8.37
N ASP A 70 12.95 -2.78 -8.91
CA ASP A 70 14.31 -3.27 -8.73
C ASP A 70 14.74 -3.18 -7.26
N GLN A 71 14.29 -2.17 -6.49
CA GLN A 71 14.50 -2.11 -5.04
C GLN A 71 13.70 -3.19 -4.30
N SER A 72 12.43 -3.41 -4.64
CA SER A 72 11.61 -4.51 -4.07
C SER A 72 12.28 -5.88 -4.27
N ARG A 73 12.82 -6.17 -5.47
CA ARG A 73 13.59 -7.40 -5.71
C ARG A 73 14.88 -7.49 -4.89
N ARG A 74 15.60 -6.38 -4.73
CA ARG A 74 16.84 -6.34 -3.94
C ARG A 74 16.58 -6.63 -2.47
N ASP A 75 15.46 -6.13 -1.94
CA ASP A 75 15.08 -6.28 -0.54
C ASP A 75 14.37 -7.63 -0.26
N GLY A 76 14.32 -8.52 -1.26
CA GLY A 76 13.90 -9.91 -1.09
C GLY A 76 12.40 -10.17 -1.28
N ASP A 77 11.67 -9.23 -1.86
CA ASP A 77 10.25 -9.43 -2.17
C ASP A 77 10.09 -10.38 -3.37
N LEU A 78 9.78 -11.65 -3.06
CA LEU A 78 9.53 -12.70 -4.05
C LEU A 78 8.19 -12.53 -4.79
N ALA A 79 7.34 -11.59 -4.36
CA ALA A 79 6.12 -11.22 -5.07
C ALA A 79 6.37 -10.16 -6.17
N ALA A 80 7.60 -9.66 -6.31
CA ALA A 80 7.94 -8.64 -7.28
C ALA A 80 7.64 -9.11 -8.73
N PRO A 81 6.76 -8.42 -9.48
CA PRO A 81 6.35 -8.87 -10.81
C PRO A 81 7.55 -8.94 -11.76
N PRO A 82 7.65 -9.94 -12.67
CA PRO A 82 8.77 -10.12 -13.60
C PRO A 82 9.23 -8.84 -14.31
N GLN A 83 10.53 -8.73 -14.63
CA GLN A 83 11.14 -7.52 -15.23
C GLN A 83 10.41 -7.02 -16.47
N TRP A 84 9.94 -7.94 -17.32
CA TRP A 84 9.25 -7.59 -18.56
C TRP A 84 7.94 -6.83 -18.32
N ILE A 85 7.20 -7.10 -17.24
CA ILE A 85 5.99 -6.34 -16.86
C ILE A 85 6.35 -4.90 -16.52
N GLY A 86 7.57 -4.67 -16.02
CA GLY A 86 8.07 -3.34 -15.64
C GLY A 86 8.38 -2.53 -16.86
N ASN A 87 9.15 -3.14 -17.74
CA ASN A 87 9.47 -2.56 -19.04
C ASN A 87 8.20 -2.26 -19.84
N TYR A 88 7.21 -3.16 -19.81
CA TYR A 88 5.93 -2.94 -20.51
C TYR A 88 5.12 -1.79 -19.91
N SER A 89 4.97 -1.76 -18.58
CA SER A 89 4.29 -0.66 -17.88
C SER A 89 4.95 0.69 -18.18
N GLU A 90 6.28 0.77 -18.20
CA GLU A 90 7.00 2.00 -18.52
C GLU A 90 6.85 2.42 -19.98
N ASN A 91 6.96 1.49 -20.93
CA ASN A 91 6.75 1.78 -22.35
C ASN A 91 5.33 2.27 -22.65
N CYS A 92 4.35 1.85 -21.84
CA CYS A 92 2.97 2.29 -21.93
C CYS A 92 2.68 3.57 -21.12
N THR A 93 3.58 3.97 -20.22
CA THR A 93 3.40 5.17 -19.39
C THR A 93 3.86 6.40 -20.20
N PRO A 94 2.99 7.41 -20.40
CA PRO A 94 3.37 8.65 -21.05
C PRO A 94 4.61 9.29 -20.41
N ALA A 95 5.53 9.81 -21.22
CA ALA A 95 6.82 10.34 -20.76
C ALA A 95 6.73 11.48 -19.74
N HIS A 96 5.59 12.18 -19.65
CA HIS A 96 5.35 13.23 -18.67
C HIS A 96 4.86 12.70 -17.30
N LEU A 97 4.48 11.42 -17.21
CA LEU A 97 4.09 10.71 -15.98
C LEU A 97 5.21 9.82 -15.43
N LEU A 98 6.17 9.43 -16.28
CA LEU A 98 7.46 8.90 -15.85
C LEU A 98 8.27 10.06 -15.28
N ASN A 99 8.21 10.23 -13.96
CA ASN A 99 8.71 11.45 -13.34
C ASN A 99 10.24 11.59 -13.37
N ARG A 100 10.62 12.87 -13.52
CA ARG A 100 11.97 13.44 -13.38
C ARG A 100 12.60 13.15 -12.03
#